data_AF-A0A483AB07-F1
#
_entry.id   AF-A0A483AB07-F1
#
_cell.length_a   1.000
_cell.length_b   1.000
_cell.length_c   1.000
_cell.angle_alpha   90.00
_cell.angle_beta   90.00
_cell.angle_gamma   90.00
#
_symmetry.space_group_name_H-M   'P 1'
#
loop_
_entity.id
_entity.type
_entity.pdbx_description
1 polymer ?
#
loop_
_entity_poly.entity_id
_entity_poly.type
_entity_poly.pdbx_seq_one_letter_code
_entity_poly.pdbx_strand_id
1 'polypeptide(L)'
;MHPLLSFNATYTGIMVSYGFYHKHQGWAFSFPYIRSVASSILFYVTFYQLHMPSQDVIPHHPCSGFGKRTVFKVLKDSPENFRDLSTLADCDTDKSIDAASKLVCRLYDQKGKLKEGHVDLNKLKVRLATVGDACLAKLPPCEATFTQHVLRSSLQINMWMTAHVAKPPMKSAVLLGWEDRNGLVPVYFKGQMSSDFLQDLVCTCKGKSVCMKGCICFEQSLSCTDLCPCQAGDLCRNENTHLAISRNTDEDDDI
;
A
#
# COMPACT_ATOMS: atom_id res chain seq x y z
N MET A 1 31.79 6.60 36.04
CA MET A 1 32.38 5.61 35.12
C MET A 1 31.31 5.21 34.13
N HIS A 2 31.31 5.83 32.94
CA HIS A 2 30.46 5.51 31.80
C HIS A 2 31.35 4.88 30.72
N PRO A 3 30.95 3.80 30.03
CA PRO A 3 31.58 3.42 28.78
C PRO A 3 30.89 4.15 27.62
N LEU A 4 31.71 4.90 26.90
CA LEU A 4 31.44 5.40 25.55
C LEU A 4 31.45 4.22 24.59
N LEU A 5 30.36 4.02 23.83
CA LEU A 5 30.40 3.17 22.64
C LEU A 5 30.52 4.08 21.41
N SER A 6 31.72 4.09 20.84
CA SER A 6 32.06 4.70 19.56
C SER A 6 31.40 3.93 18.42
N PHE A 7 30.50 4.58 17.69
CA PHE A 7 29.98 4.08 16.41
C PHE A 7 30.85 4.65 15.28
N ASN A 8 31.81 3.86 14.81
CA ASN A 8 32.53 4.11 13.56
C ASN A 8 31.79 3.38 12.44
N ALA A 9 31.03 4.10 11.64
CA ALA A 9 30.54 3.64 10.35
C ALA A 9 31.01 4.61 9.27
N THR A 10 32.12 4.28 8.64
CA THR A 10 32.59 4.91 7.41
C THR A 10 31.62 4.58 6.28
N TYR A 11 30.70 5.50 5.98
CA TYR A 11 29.93 5.50 4.74
C TYR A 11 30.76 6.20 3.65
N THR A 12 31.58 5.43 2.94
CA THR A 12 32.24 5.90 1.71
C THR A 12 31.21 6.09 0.61
N GLY A 13 31.28 7.24 -0.04
CA GLY A 13 30.22 7.81 -0.85
C GLY A 13 30.02 7.16 -2.22
N ILE A 14 28.80 7.36 -2.72
CA ILE A 14 28.48 7.34 -4.15
C ILE A 14 27.63 8.59 -4.41
N MET A 15 28.31 9.72 -4.66
CA MET A 15 27.70 10.88 -5.32
C MET A 15 27.65 10.59 -6.81
N VAL A 16 26.49 10.18 -7.33
CA VAL A 16 26.25 10.19 -8.78
C VAL A 16 25.73 11.57 -9.14
N SER A 17 26.63 12.40 -9.65
CA SER A 17 26.34 13.71 -10.23
C SER A 17 25.75 13.51 -11.63
N TYR A 18 24.45 13.75 -11.82
CA TYR A 18 23.87 13.90 -13.16
C TYR A 18 23.52 15.37 -13.39
N GLY A 19 24.43 16.08 -14.05
CA GLY A 19 24.18 17.38 -14.64
C GLY A 19 23.35 17.24 -15.91
N PHE A 20 22.15 17.82 -15.92
CA PHE A 20 21.44 18.19 -17.14
C PHE A 20 21.22 19.70 -17.10
N TYR A 21 22.17 20.44 -17.69
CA TYR A 21 22.03 21.86 -17.97
C TYR A 21 21.03 22.02 -19.13
N HIS A 22 19.84 22.52 -18.84
CA HIS A 22 19.03 23.17 -19.88
C HIS A 22 18.58 24.54 -19.37
N LYS A 23 18.95 25.54 -20.15
CA LYS A 23 18.85 26.97 -19.91
C LYS A 23 17.39 27.42 -20.12
N HIS A 24 16.67 27.76 -19.05
CA HIS A 24 15.52 28.67 -19.12
C HIS A 24 15.42 29.48 -17.82
N GLN A 25 15.41 30.80 -17.99
CA GLN A 25 15.39 31.81 -16.94
C GLN A 25 14.00 31.88 -16.27
N GLY A 26 13.99 32.10 -14.95
CA GLY A 26 12.96 32.94 -14.34
C GLY A 26 11.96 32.34 -13.34
N TRP A 27 12.16 31.19 -12.69
CA TRP A 27 11.22 30.69 -11.66
C TRP A 27 11.95 29.89 -10.56
N ALA A 28 12.62 30.58 -9.62
CA ALA A 28 13.68 29.97 -8.80
C ALA A 28 13.31 29.50 -7.38
N PHE A 29 12.08 29.71 -6.85
CA PHE A 29 11.84 29.47 -5.41
C PHE A 29 10.91 28.30 -5.03
N SER A 30 10.14 27.73 -5.95
CA SER A 30 9.21 26.61 -5.60
C SER A 30 9.55 25.26 -6.27
N PHE A 31 10.57 25.22 -7.12
CA PHE A 31 10.92 24.05 -7.94
C PHE A 31 11.80 22.95 -7.28
N PRO A 32 12.67 23.23 -6.30
CA PRO A 32 13.49 22.17 -5.67
C PRO A 32 12.62 21.19 -4.89
N TYR A 33 11.54 21.69 -4.29
CA TYR A 33 10.67 20.95 -3.38
C TYR A 33 9.87 19.86 -4.08
N ILE A 34 9.11 20.23 -5.12
CA ILE A 34 8.29 19.30 -5.91
C ILE A 34 9.18 18.28 -6.64
N ARG A 35 10.34 18.72 -7.14
CA ARG A 35 11.29 17.82 -7.79
C ARG A 35 11.93 16.87 -6.78
N SER A 36 12.23 17.32 -5.56
CA SER A 36 12.74 16.47 -4.48
C SER A 36 11.68 15.47 -3.99
N VAL A 37 10.45 15.89 -3.70
CA VAL A 37 9.38 14.99 -3.20
C VAL A 37 8.90 14.03 -4.28
N ALA A 38 8.66 14.50 -5.51
CA ALA A 38 8.32 13.62 -6.61
C ALA A 38 9.48 12.66 -6.91
N SER A 39 10.72 13.16 -6.94
CA SER A 39 11.89 12.30 -7.13
C SER A 39 12.17 11.42 -5.92
N SER A 40 11.68 11.71 -4.72
CA SER A 40 11.89 10.92 -3.49
C SER A 40 10.89 9.79 -3.39
N ILE A 41 9.59 10.10 -3.59
CA ILE A 41 8.54 9.11 -3.76
C ILE A 41 8.93 8.20 -4.93
N LEU A 42 9.32 8.77 -6.07
CA LEU A 42 9.73 8.01 -7.27
C LEU A 42 11.10 7.31 -7.15
N PHE A 43 12.09 7.86 -6.43
CA PHE A 43 13.36 7.16 -6.18
C PHE A 43 13.09 5.94 -5.33
N TYR A 44 12.28 6.05 -4.27
CA TYR A 44 11.92 4.88 -3.48
C TYR A 44 11.14 3.84 -4.30
N VAL A 45 10.24 4.29 -5.20
CA VAL A 45 9.53 3.43 -6.16
C VAL A 45 10.48 2.70 -7.13
N THR A 46 11.65 3.27 -7.48
CA THR A 46 12.55 2.65 -8.48
C THR A 46 13.82 2.01 -7.91
N PHE A 47 14.35 2.46 -6.77
CA PHE A 47 15.62 1.96 -6.22
C PHE A 47 15.42 0.72 -5.36
N TYR A 48 14.28 0.56 -4.69
CA TYR A 48 13.99 -0.67 -3.91
C TYR A 48 13.74 -1.92 -4.78
N GLN A 49 13.55 -1.74 -6.10
CA GLN A 49 13.49 -2.84 -7.07
C GLN A 49 14.84 -3.58 -7.23
N LEU A 50 15.96 -3.00 -6.80
CA LEU A 50 17.32 -3.48 -7.07
C LEU A 50 18.02 -4.15 -5.88
N HIS A 51 17.39 -4.25 -4.70
CA HIS A 51 18.07 -4.74 -3.48
C HIS A 51 17.32 -5.80 -2.67
N MET A 52 16.20 -6.35 -3.18
CA MET A 52 15.51 -7.45 -2.49
C MET A 52 15.83 -8.80 -3.17
N PRO A 53 16.38 -9.79 -2.43
CA PRO A 53 16.34 -11.17 -2.86
C PRO A 53 14.88 -11.65 -2.81
N SER A 54 14.46 -12.28 -3.90
CA SER A 54 13.13 -12.85 -4.07
C SER A 54 12.90 -14.00 -3.08
N GLN A 55 12.15 -13.79 -1.98
CA GLN A 55 11.39 -14.87 -1.32
C GLN A 55 10.07 -14.33 -0.73
N ASP A 56 8.98 -14.81 -1.32
CA ASP A 56 7.67 -15.16 -0.72
C ASP A 56 6.72 -14.12 -0.12
N VAL A 57 6.89 -12.82 -0.39
CA VAL A 57 5.81 -11.85 -0.16
C VAL A 57 5.61 -11.00 -1.40
N ILE A 58 4.45 -11.14 -2.07
CA ILE A 58 4.07 -10.29 -3.21
C ILE A 58 4.07 -8.82 -2.73
N PRO A 59 5.04 -7.98 -3.13
CA PRO A 59 5.06 -6.61 -2.67
C PRO A 59 4.01 -5.85 -3.49
N HIS A 60 2.81 -5.69 -2.94
CA HIS A 60 1.84 -4.76 -3.50
C HIS A 60 2.38 -3.34 -3.32
N HIS A 61 3.05 -2.85 -4.36
CA HIS A 61 3.63 -1.52 -4.39
C HIS A 61 2.53 -0.44 -4.55
N PRO A 62 2.53 0.64 -3.76
CA PRO A 62 1.46 1.65 -3.76
C PRO A 62 1.16 2.33 -5.09
N CYS A 63 2.14 2.38 -5.99
CA CYS A 63 2.03 2.93 -7.34
C CYS A 63 2.27 1.88 -8.43
N SER A 64 1.97 0.60 -8.16
CA SER A 64 2.07 -0.46 -9.17
C SER A 64 1.25 -0.08 -10.42
N GLY A 65 1.93 0.10 -11.55
CA GLY A 65 1.31 0.48 -12.83
C GLY A 65 1.41 1.96 -13.22
N PHE A 66 1.93 2.86 -12.37
CA PHE A 66 2.12 4.27 -12.72
C PHE A 66 3.60 4.63 -12.93
N GLY A 67 3.92 5.18 -14.10
CA GLY A 67 5.25 5.67 -14.42
C GLY A 67 5.55 7.06 -13.84
N LYS A 68 6.84 7.41 -13.75
CA LYS A 68 7.31 8.72 -13.25
C LYS A 68 6.65 9.91 -13.94
N ARG A 69 6.43 9.80 -15.25
CA ARG A 69 5.78 10.82 -16.07
C ARG A 69 4.33 11.07 -15.63
N THR A 70 3.59 10.02 -15.29
CA THR A 70 2.18 10.13 -14.87
C THR A 70 2.06 10.85 -13.54
N VAL A 71 2.88 10.45 -12.56
CA VAL A 71 2.91 11.10 -11.24
C VAL A 71 3.28 12.58 -11.39
N PHE A 72 4.32 12.88 -12.15
CA PHE A 72 4.73 14.25 -12.40
C PHE A 72 3.65 15.08 -13.09
N LYS A 73 2.95 14.49 -14.07
CA LYS A 73 1.82 15.15 -14.74
C LYS A 73 0.72 15.52 -13.76
N VAL A 74 0.30 14.58 -12.89
CA VAL A 74 -0.73 14.83 -11.87
C VAL A 74 -0.33 15.98 -10.93
N LEU A 75 0.92 15.98 -10.46
CA LEU A 75 1.43 17.06 -9.59
C LEU A 75 1.48 18.40 -10.32
N LYS A 76 1.84 18.40 -11.61
CA LYS A 76 1.92 19.61 -12.44
C LYS A 76 0.55 20.18 -12.78
N ASP A 77 -0.44 19.33 -13.03
CA ASP A 77 -1.79 19.74 -13.45
C ASP A 77 -2.58 20.36 -12.29
N SER A 78 -2.21 20.08 -11.02
CA SER A 78 -2.93 20.59 -9.84
C SER A 78 -2.01 20.77 -8.62
N PRO A 79 -1.00 21.66 -8.69
CA PRO A 79 0.02 21.78 -7.63
C PRO A 79 -0.56 22.25 -6.30
N GLU A 80 -1.61 23.08 -6.34
CA GLU A 80 -2.31 23.60 -5.17
C GLU A 80 -2.90 22.50 -4.29
N ASN A 81 -3.37 21.41 -4.91
CA ASN A 81 -4.00 20.28 -4.23
C ASN A 81 -3.01 19.38 -3.50
N PHE A 82 -1.70 19.58 -3.71
CA PHE A 82 -0.63 18.73 -3.20
C PHE A 82 0.46 19.50 -2.45
N ARG A 83 0.16 20.74 -2.01
CA ARG A 83 1.09 21.56 -1.21
C ARG A 83 1.43 20.90 0.12
N ASP A 84 0.48 20.14 0.68
CA ASP A 84 0.60 19.37 1.92
C ASP A 84 1.52 18.14 1.79
N LEU A 85 1.92 17.72 0.59
CA LEU A 85 3.00 16.75 0.42
C LEU A 85 4.30 17.21 1.08
N SER A 86 4.39 18.51 1.40
CA SER A 86 5.53 19.01 2.11
C SER A 86 5.74 18.43 3.52
N THR A 87 4.64 18.00 4.13
CA THR A 87 4.61 17.42 5.46
C THR A 87 5.31 16.06 5.56
N LEU A 88 5.59 15.40 4.43
CA LEU A 88 6.39 14.17 4.38
C LEU A 88 7.78 14.34 5.00
N ALA A 89 8.36 15.54 4.90
CA ALA A 89 9.66 15.85 5.48
C ALA A 89 9.60 16.16 6.99
N ASP A 90 8.44 16.62 7.48
CA ASP A 90 8.27 17.13 8.85
C ASP A 90 8.09 16.01 9.88
N CYS A 91 8.05 14.75 9.41
CA CYS A 91 7.80 13.56 10.21
C CYS A 91 6.46 13.57 10.97
N ASP A 92 5.52 14.46 10.62
CA ASP A 92 4.14 14.41 11.09
C ASP A 92 3.43 13.29 10.34
N THR A 93 3.23 12.15 11.01
CA THR A 93 2.80 10.90 10.39
C THR A 93 1.40 11.02 9.82
N ASP A 94 0.48 11.66 10.54
CA ASP A 94 -0.93 11.71 10.16
C ASP A 94 -1.12 12.63 8.96
N LYS A 95 -0.46 13.80 8.96
CA LYS A 95 -0.46 14.70 7.80
C LYS A 95 0.25 14.09 6.60
N SER A 96 1.36 13.40 6.81
CA SER A 96 2.09 12.68 5.76
C SER A 96 1.21 11.64 5.08
N ILE A 97 0.47 10.85 5.88
CA ILE A 97 -0.43 9.81 5.38
C ILE A 97 -1.59 10.45 4.62
N ASP A 98 -2.23 11.49 5.16
CA ASP A 98 -3.33 12.19 4.48
C ASP A 98 -2.90 12.79 3.14
N ALA A 99 -1.78 13.53 3.11
CA ALA A 99 -1.25 14.14 1.90
C ALA A 99 -0.88 13.09 0.84
N ALA A 100 -0.23 12.00 1.25
CA ALA A 100 0.14 10.91 0.35
C ALA A 100 -1.09 10.14 -0.14
N SER A 101 -2.11 9.91 0.71
CA SER A 101 -3.37 9.26 0.33
C SER A 101 -4.08 10.04 -0.76
N LYS A 102 -4.17 11.38 -0.64
CA LYS A 102 -4.75 12.24 -1.69
C LYS A 102 -4.06 12.04 -3.03
N LEU A 103 -2.72 11.98 -3.04
CA LEU A 103 -1.94 11.74 -4.26
C LEU A 103 -2.25 10.36 -4.85
N VAL A 104 -2.22 9.30 -4.04
CA VAL A 104 -2.48 7.94 -4.51
C VAL A 104 -3.92 7.81 -5.03
N CYS A 105 -4.91 8.30 -4.30
CA CYS A 105 -6.30 8.31 -4.77
C CYS A 105 -6.44 9.02 -6.11
N ARG A 106 -5.76 10.17 -6.30
CA ARG A 106 -5.76 10.88 -7.58
C ARG A 106 -5.08 10.10 -8.70
N LEU A 107 -4.03 9.33 -8.42
CA LEU A 107 -3.36 8.50 -9.42
C LEU A 107 -4.26 7.39 -9.95
N TYR A 108 -5.04 6.77 -9.07
CA TYR A 108 -5.98 5.72 -9.43
C TYR A 108 -7.31 6.26 -10.01
N ASP A 109 -7.71 7.50 -9.70
CA ASP A 109 -8.87 8.18 -10.31
C ASP A 109 -8.52 9.51 -11.01
N GLN A 110 -7.66 9.42 -12.03
CA GLN A 110 -7.23 10.59 -12.80
C GLN A 110 -8.38 11.29 -13.52
N LYS A 111 -9.40 10.53 -13.94
CA LYS A 111 -10.53 11.04 -14.72
C LYS A 111 -11.67 11.56 -13.83
N GLY A 112 -11.54 11.50 -12.51
CA GLY A 112 -12.61 11.89 -11.58
C GLY A 112 -13.90 11.10 -11.84
N LYS A 113 -13.76 9.86 -12.30
CA LYS A 113 -14.92 9.01 -12.61
C LYS A 113 -15.62 8.59 -11.32
N LEU A 114 -14.88 8.56 -10.21
CA LEU A 114 -15.43 8.30 -8.90
C LEU A 114 -15.93 9.63 -8.34
N LYS A 115 -17.26 9.76 -8.25
CA LYS A 115 -17.96 11.01 -7.91
C LYS A 115 -17.78 11.45 -6.45
N GLU A 116 -17.11 10.65 -5.62
CA GLU A 116 -16.87 10.96 -4.20
C GLU A 116 -15.40 11.26 -3.97
N GLY A 117 -15.12 12.32 -3.19
CA GLY A 117 -13.77 12.68 -2.79
C GLY A 117 -13.13 11.57 -1.97
N HIS A 118 -12.36 10.71 -2.63
CA HIS A 118 -11.75 9.56 -1.98
C HIS A 118 -10.48 9.96 -1.24
N VAL A 119 -10.61 10.17 0.07
CA VAL A 119 -9.47 10.18 1.01
C VAL A 119 -9.16 8.75 1.50
N ASP A 120 -10.14 7.84 1.41
CA ASP A 120 -10.06 6.45 1.90
C ASP A 120 -9.63 5.47 0.80
N LEU A 121 -8.40 4.95 0.92
CA LEU A 121 -7.80 3.99 0.00
C LEU A 121 -8.51 2.63 -0.02
N ASN A 122 -9.05 2.17 1.09
CA ASN A 122 -9.73 0.88 1.16
C ASN A 122 -11.07 0.95 0.41
N LYS A 123 -11.83 2.04 0.58
CA LYS A 123 -13.06 2.27 -0.22
C LYS A 123 -12.77 2.35 -1.71
N LEU A 124 -11.69 3.04 -2.09
CA LEU A 124 -11.24 3.11 -3.47
C LEU A 124 -10.88 1.71 -4.01
N LYS A 125 -10.15 0.92 -3.22
CA LYS A 125 -9.76 -0.46 -3.56
C LYS A 125 -10.98 -1.34 -3.82
N VAL A 126 -11.95 -1.35 -2.91
CA VAL A 126 -13.17 -2.14 -3.04
C VAL A 126 -13.94 -1.73 -4.30
N ARG A 127 -14.12 -0.42 -4.53
CA ARG A 127 -14.78 0.06 -5.75
C ARG A 127 -14.09 -0.42 -7.01
N LEU A 128 -12.77 -0.25 -7.09
CA LEU A 128 -12.00 -0.69 -8.25
C LEU A 128 -12.05 -2.21 -8.43
N ALA A 129 -12.10 -2.99 -7.35
CA ALA A 129 -12.26 -4.44 -7.41
C ALA A 129 -13.66 -4.88 -7.88
N THR A 130 -14.69 -4.08 -7.63
CA THR A 130 -16.07 -4.38 -8.06
C THR A 130 -16.40 -3.92 -9.48
N VAL A 131 -15.52 -3.13 -10.13
CA VAL A 131 -15.78 -2.60 -11.47
C VAL A 131 -15.09 -3.47 -12.52
N GLY A 132 -15.87 -4.35 -13.13
CA GLY A 132 -15.42 -5.22 -14.23
C GLY A 132 -14.38 -6.25 -13.79
N ASP A 133 -13.65 -6.81 -14.76
CA ASP A 133 -12.56 -7.76 -14.51
C ASP A 133 -11.29 -7.04 -14.03
N ALA A 134 -11.29 -6.69 -12.74
CA ALA A 134 -10.25 -5.90 -12.13
C ALA A 134 -8.99 -6.74 -11.85
N CYS A 135 -7.95 -6.52 -12.63
CA CYS A 135 -6.63 -7.11 -12.36
C CYS A 135 -6.12 -6.70 -10.97
N LEU A 136 -5.90 -7.67 -10.07
CA LEU A 136 -5.43 -7.43 -8.70
C LEU A 136 -4.14 -6.60 -8.61
N ALA A 137 -3.24 -6.74 -9.60
CA ALA A 137 -1.99 -5.98 -9.67
C ALA A 137 -2.19 -4.48 -9.97
N LYS A 138 -3.38 -4.10 -10.46
CA LYS A 138 -3.79 -2.72 -10.75
C LYS A 138 -4.67 -2.11 -9.66
N LEU A 139 -4.94 -2.84 -8.59
CA LEU A 139 -5.65 -2.28 -7.44
C LEU A 139 -4.70 -1.41 -6.60
N PRO A 140 -5.23 -0.36 -5.94
CA PRO A 140 -4.46 0.39 -4.96
C PRO A 140 -4.03 -0.52 -3.79
N PRO A 141 -2.95 -0.12 -3.08
CA PRO A 141 -2.53 -0.81 -1.87
C PRO A 141 -3.63 -0.76 -0.80
N CYS A 142 -3.60 -1.71 0.13
CA CYS A 142 -4.39 -1.61 1.36
C CYS A 142 -3.88 -0.43 2.20
N GLU A 143 -4.76 0.24 2.92
CA GLU A 143 -4.39 1.38 3.78
C GLU A 143 -3.28 1.01 4.77
N ALA A 144 -3.36 -0.14 5.43
CA ALA A 144 -2.35 -0.60 6.37
C ALA A 144 -0.94 -0.75 5.74
N THR A 145 -0.84 -1.31 4.53
CA THR A 145 0.43 -1.41 3.79
C THR A 145 0.90 -0.03 3.34
N PHE A 146 -0.03 0.80 2.88
CA PHE A 146 0.24 2.14 2.41
C PHE A 146 0.81 3.03 3.52
N THR A 147 0.17 3.03 4.69
CA THR A 147 0.63 3.76 5.88
C THR A 147 2.08 3.43 6.20
N GLN A 148 2.43 2.14 6.27
CA GLN A 148 3.80 1.74 6.55
C GLN A 148 4.80 2.22 5.47
N HIS A 149 4.39 2.21 4.20
CA HIS A 149 5.20 2.75 3.12
C HIS A 149 5.41 4.26 3.24
N VAL A 150 4.37 5.02 3.59
CA VAL A 150 4.47 6.46 3.83
C VAL A 150 5.43 6.75 4.96
N LEU A 151 5.31 6.04 6.09
CA LEU A 151 6.20 6.22 7.24
C LEU A 151 7.68 6.03 6.88
N ARG A 152 8.01 4.96 6.15
CA ARG A 152 9.39 4.72 5.69
C ARG A 152 9.87 5.78 4.71
N SER A 153 8.99 6.21 3.81
CA SER A 153 9.30 7.26 2.84
C SER A 153 9.52 8.61 3.51
N SER A 154 8.74 8.95 4.55
CA SER A 154 8.91 10.17 5.35
C SER A 154 10.26 10.18 6.07
N LEU A 155 10.70 9.06 6.65
CA LEU A 155 12.05 8.96 7.24
C LEU A 155 13.13 9.24 6.19
N GLN A 156 13.02 8.60 5.02
CA GLN A 156 13.97 8.77 3.92
C GLN A 156 14.03 10.24 3.45
N ILE A 157 12.88 10.86 3.23
CA ILE A 157 12.76 12.25 2.81
C ILE A 157 13.39 13.17 3.86
N ASN A 158 13.09 12.96 5.14
CA ASN A 158 13.67 13.74 6.22
C ASN A 158 15.21 13.63 6.25
N MET A 159 15.76 12.43 6.08
CA MET A 159 17.21 12.21 5.99
C MET A 159 17.83 13.00 4.82
N TRP A 160 17.21 12.96 3.64
CA TRP A 160 17.72 13.69 2.47
C TRP A 160 17.62 15.19 2.64
N MET A 161 16.50 15.69 3.16
CA MET A 161 16.28 17.11 3.38
C MET A 161 17.24 17.68 4.43
N THR A 162 17.69 16.85 5.38
CA THR A 162 18.58 17.27 6.47
C THR A 162 20.03 16.79 6.30
N ALA A 163 20.38 16.17 5.17
CA ALA A 163 21.72 15.62 4.92
C ALA A 163 22.86 16.67 4.96
N HIS A 164 22.52 17.95 4.76
CA HIS A 164 23.44 19.07 4.84
C HIS A 164 23.68 19.57 6.28
N VAL A 165 22.86 19.13 7.24
CA VAL A 165 22.93 19.52 8.65
C VAL A 165 23.79 18.50 9.40
N ALA A 166 24.78 18.97 10.14
CA ALA A 166 25.56 18.09 11.01
C ALA A 166 24.68 17.60 12.17
N LYS A 167 24.58 16.27 12.35
CA LYS A 167 23.73 15.62 13.37
C LYS A 167 22.27 16.12 13.32
N PRO A 168 21.55 15.86 12.21
CA PRO A 168 20.19 16.33 12.08
C PRO A 168 19.29 15.70 13.15
N PRO A 169 18.28 16.42 13.66
CA PRO A 169 17.31 15.86 14.58
C PRO A 169 16.42 14.84 13.83
N MET A 170 16.80 13.57 13.89
CA MET A 170 16.05 12.47 13.27
C MET A 170 15.12 11.79 14.28
N LYS A 171 13.89 11.49 13.85
CA LYS A 171 13.02 10.58 14.60
C LYS A 171 13.58 9.16 14.55
N SER A 172 13.29 8.39 15.58
CA SER A 172 13.63 6.96 15.61
C SER A 172 12.99 6.26 14.42
N ALA A 173 13.78 5.45 13.69
CA ALA A 173 13.30 4.65 12.58
C ALA A 173 12.14 3.73 12.99
N VAL A 174 12.15 3.26 14.25
CA VAL A 174 11.10 2.37 14.80
C VAL A 174 9.73 3.05 14.85
N LEU A 175 9.68 4.37 14.92
CA LEU A 175 8.43 5.15 14.83
C LEU A 175 7.97 5.39 13.40
N LEU A 176 8.80 5.06 12.40
CA LEU A 176 8.60 5.37 10.99
C LEU A 176 8.62 4.11 10.11
N GLY A 177 7.91 3.07 10.56
CA GLY A 177 7.66 1.86 9.77
C GLY A 177 8.84 0.90 9.68
N TRP A 178 9.74 0.96 10.66
CA TRP A 178 10.81 -0.01 10.89
C TRP A 178 10.61 -0.68 12.25
N GLU A 179 11.26 -1.82 12.45
CA GLU A 179 11.33 -2.51 13.75
C GLU A 179 12.76 -3.00 13.95
N ASP A 180 13.18 -3.10 15.21
CA ASP A 180 14.50 -3.65 15.55
C ASP A 180 14.37 -5.14 15.84
N ARG A 181 14.89 -5.96 14.92
CA ARG A 181 14.97 -7.42 15.04
C ARG A 181 16.39 -7.87 14.74
N ASN A 182 17.32 -7.53 15.64
CA ASN A 182 18.78 -7.65 15.43
C ASN A 182 19.27 -6.80 14.25
N GLY A 183 18.72 -5.59 14.14
CA GLY A 183 18.87 -4.73 12.98
C GLY A 183 17.53 -4.15 12.54
N LEU A 184 17.58 -3.00 11.86
CA LEU A 184 16.38 -2.35 11.35
C LEU A 184 15.82 -3.12 10.16
N VAL A 185 14.62 -3.67 10.33
CA VAL A 185 13.87 -4.32 9.26
C VAL A 185 12.57 -3.55 8.98
N PRO A 186 12.13 -3.48 7.71
CA PRO A 186 10.93 -2.72 7.35
C PRO A 186 9.66 -3.45 7.76
N VAL A 187 8.72 -2.73 8.37
CA VAL A 187 7.39 -3.25 8.71
C VAL A 187 6.49 -3.10 7.49
N TYR A 188 6.20 -4.16 6.74
CA TYR A 188 5.41 -4.02 5.50
C TYR A 188 3.91 -3.82 5.72
N PHE A 189 3.38 -4.32 6.84
CA PHE A 189 1.96 -4.31 7.13
C PHE A 189 1.75 -4.29 8.64
N LYS A 190 0.75 -3.54 9.10
CA LYS A 190 0.31 -3.53 10.50
C LYS A 190 -1.21 -3.42 10.52
N GLY A 191 -1.88 -4.51 10.82
CA GLY A 191 -3.34 -4.62 10.82
C GLY A 191 -3.77 -6.07 11.02
N GLN A 192 -5.07 -6.31 11.00
CA GLN A 192 -5.60 -7.67 10.99
C GLN A 192 -5.31 -8.33 9.64
N MET A 193 -4.87 -9.59 9.69
CA MET A 193 -4.65 -10.36 8.49
C MET A 193 -5.98 -10.87 7.96
N SER A 194 -6.08 -11.10 6.65
CA SER A 194 -7.30 -11.68 6.06
C SER A 194 -7.66 -13.03 6.69
N SER A 195 -6.66 -13.80 7.13
CA SER A 195 -6.85 -15.06 7.86
C SER A 195 -7.72 -14.90 9.10
N ASP A 196 -7.56 -13.78 9.81
CA ASP A 196 -8.23 -13.54 11.09
C ASP A 196 -9.73 -13.34 10.86
N PHE A 197 -10.10 -12.65 9.78
CA PHE A 197 -11.50 -12.43 9.39
C PHE A 197 -12.11 -13.64 8.65
N LEU A 198 -11.32 -14.35 7.85
CA LEU A 198 -11.79 -15.55 7.16
C LEU A 198 -12.25 -16.62 8.16
N GLN A 199 -11.65 -16.68 9.35
CA GLN A 199 -12.07 -17.60 10.39
C GLN A 199 -13.51 -17.35 10.88
N ASP A 200 -13.98 -16.10 10.82
CA ASP A 200 -15.35 -15.71 11.19
C ASP A 200 -16.36 -15.91 10.05
N LEU A 201 -15.88 -16.13 8.82
CA LEU A 201 -16.70 -16.37 7.62
C LEU A 201 -16.85 -17.86 7.28
N VAL A 202 -15.93 -18.69 7.78
CA VAL A 202 -15.83 -20.11 7.45
C VAL A 202 -16.43 -20.93 8.59
N CYS A 203 -17.42 -21.77 8.29
CA CYS A 203 -18.02 -22.62 9.33
C CYS A 203 -17.02 -23.61 9.92
N THR A 204 -17.28 -24.08 11.14
CA THR A 204 -16.49 -25.14 11.79
C THR A 204 -17.13 -26.52 11.65
N CYS A 205 -18.19 -26.61 10.84
CA CYS A 205 -18.94 -27.82 10.54
C CYS A 205 -18.02 -28.86 9.88
N LYS A 206 -17.97 -30.08 10.43
CA LYS A 206 -17.19 -31.21 9.89
C LYS A 206 -18.14 -32.18 9.18
N GLY A 207 -17.66 -32.94 8.19
CA GLY A 207 -18.44 -33.72 7.20
C GLY A 207 -19.64 -34.60 7.62
N LYS A 208 -20.04 -34.67 8.90
CA LYS A 208 -21.32 -35.23 9.37
C LYS A 208 -22.28 -34.20 9.98
N SER A 209 -21.81 -33.01 10.36
CA SER A 209 -22.66 -31.93 10.86
C SER A 209 -23.45 -31.33 9.71
N VAL A 210 -24.76 -31.26 9.89
CA VAL A 210 -25.67 -30.71 8.91
C VAL A 210 -25.47 -29.19 8.92
N CYS A 211 -24.90 -28.61 7.86
CA CYS A 211 -24.71 -27.15 7.72
C CYS A 211 -26.08 -26.42 7.60
N MET A 212 -26.86 -26.43 8.69
CA MET A 212 -28.17 -25.81 8.87
C MET A 212 -28.08 -24.88 10.09
N LYS A 213 -28.86 -25.13 11.15
CA LYS A 213 -28.83 -24.34 12.40
C LYS A 213 -27.51 -24.55 13.15
N GLY A 214 -26.84 -23.47 13.55
CA GLY A 214 -25.52 -23.50 14.19
C GLY A 214 -24.33 -23.46 13.21
N CYS A 215 -24.60 -23.43 11.90
CA CYS A 215 -23.57 -23.15 10.90
C CYS A 215 -23.53 -21.64 10.62
N ILE A 216 -22.39 -20.99 10.88
CA ILE A 216 -22.26 -19.54 10.67
C ILE A 216 -22.50 -19.14 9.21
N CYS A 217 -22.10 -19.97 8.23
CA CYS A 217 -22.36 -19.69 6.82
C CYS A 217 -23.88 -19.67 6.55
N PHE A 218 -24.63 -20.63 7.09
CA PHE A 218 -26.08 -20.68 6.95
C PHE A 218 -26.76 -19.50 7.65
N GLU A 219 -26.34 -19.17 8.88
CA GLU A 219 -26.90 -18.06 9.66
C GLU A 219 -26.64 -16.70 9.03
N GLN A 220 -25.49 -16.52 8.39
CA GLN A 220 -25.15 -15.32 7.62
C GLN A 220 -25.72 -15.33 6.19
N SER A 221 -26.54 -16.33 5.83
CA SER A 221 -27.09 -16.50 4.48
C SER A 221 -26.02 -16.59 3.38
N LEU A 222 -24.86 -17.13 3.71
CA LEU A 222 -23.73 -17.38 2.81
C LEU A 222 -23.68 -18.84 2.37
N SER A 223 -23.15 -19.10 1.19
CA SER A 223 -22.78 -20.46 0.76
C SER A 223 -21.56 -20.94 1.55
N CYS A 224 -21.49 -22.24 1.83
CA CYS A 224 -20.24 -22.86 2.28
C CYS A 224 -19.28 -22.87 1.08
N THR A 225 -17.99 -22.66 1.34
CA THR A 225 -16.92 -22.72 0.35
C THR A 225 -16.00 -23.92 0.61
N ASP A 226 -15.07 -24.17 -0.29
CA ASP A 226 -13.97 -25.14 -0.14
C ASP A 226 -13.06 -24.85 1.07
N LEU A 227 -13.02 -23.61 1.54
CA LEU A 227 -12.35 -23.21 2.78
C LEU A 227 -13.03 -23.78 4.04
N CYS A 228 -14.31 -24.15 3.96
CA CYS A 228 -15.03 -24.78 5.07
C CYS A 228 -14.55 -26.21 5.31
N PRO A 229 -14.53 -26.72 6.56
CA PRO A 229 -14.23 -28.13 6.82
C PRO A 229 -15.27 -29.10 6.26
N CYS A 230 -16.49 -28.62 5.94
CA CYS A 230 -17.46 -29.38 5.16
C CYS A 230 -17.17 -29.39 3.65
N GLN A 231 -16.21 -28.56 3.21
CA GLN A 231 -15.68 -28.44 1.84
C GLN A 231 -16.75 -28.13 0.79
N ALA A 232 -17.90 -27.59 1.20
CA ALA A 232 -19.07 -27.45 0.34
C ALA A 232 -19.46 -28.76 -0.40
N GLY A 233 -19.06 -29.93 0.13
CA GLY A 233 -19.26 -31.21 -0.54
C GLY A 233 -20.69 -31.74 -0.43
N ASP A 234 -20.94 -32.92 -0.99
CA ASP A 234 -22.28 -33.53 -1.11
C ASP A 234 -23.05 -33.68 0.22
N LEU A 235 -22.31 -33.80 1.34
CA LEU A 235 -22.89 -33.92 2.67
C LEU A 235 -23.22 -32.56 3.32
N CYS A 236 -22.81 -31.46 2.71
CA CYS A 236 -23.18 -30.10 3.11
C CYS A 236 -24.66 -29.87 2.81
N ARG A 237 -25.45 -29.56 3.84
CA ARG A 237 -26.88 -29.25 3.67
C ARG A 237 -27.21 -27.77 3.80
N ASN A 238 -26.23 -26.91 3.56
CA ASN A 238 -26.50 -25.47 3.47
C ASN A 238 -27.16 -25.18 2.13
N GLU A 239 -28.44 -24.81 2.16
CA GLU A 239 -29.26 -24.55 0.96
C GLU A 239 -28.64 -23.47 0.06
N ASN A 240 -27.98 -22.45 0.65
CA ASN A 240 -27.30 -21.39 -0.11
C ASN A 240 -26.11 -21.92 -0.91
N THR A 241 -25.51 -23.06 -0.51
CA THR A 241 -24.42 -23.71 -1.24
C THR A 241 -24.93 -24.34 -2.52
N HIS A 242 -26.05 -25.07 -2.43
CA HIS A 242 -26.68 -25.72 -3.58
C HIS A 242 -27.21 -24.70 -4.60
N LEU A 243 -27.77 -23.59 -4.13
CA LEU A 243 -28.21 -22.48 -4.99
C LEU A 243 -27.06 -21.76 -5.71
N ALA A 244 -25.88 -21.68 -5.07
CA ALA A 244 -24.71 -21.08 -5.69
C ALA A 244 -24.14 -21.97 -6.81
N ILE A 245 -24.15 -23.30 -6.62
CA ILE A 245 -23.66 -24.25 -7.62
C ILE A 245 -24.56 -24.25 -8.86
N SER A 246 -25.88 -24.28 -8.69
CA SER A 246 -26.82 -24.32 -9.82
C SER A 246 -26.73 -23.09 -10.73
N ARG A 247 -26.41 -21.92 -10.19
CA ARG A 247 -26.25 -20.69 -10.99
C ARG A 247 -25.01 -20.71 -11.89
N ASN A 248 -23.99 -21.47 -11.53
CA ASN A 248 -22.74 -21.53 -12.30
C ASN A 248 -22.82 -22.55 -13.44
N THR A 249 -23.76 -23.49 -13.42
CA THR A 249 -23.90 -24.53 -14.44
C THR A 249 -24.76 -24.12 -15.65
N ASP A 250 -25.44 -22.97 -15.58
CA ASP A 250 -26.37 -22.51 -16.61
C ASP A 250 -25.69 -21.61 -17.68
N GLU A 251 -24.37 -21.37 -17.59
CA GLU A 251 -23.61 -20.49 -18.50
C GLU A 251 -22.70 -21.22 -19.51
N ASP A 252 -22.68 -22.56 -19.55
CA ASP A 252 -21.72 -23.34 -20.38
C ASP A 252 -22.33 -24.06 -21.60
N ASP A 253 -23.61 -23.86 -21.92
CA ASP A 253 -24.26 -24.48 -23.08
C ASP A 253 -24.59 -23.45 -24.18
N ASP A 254 -23.58 -23.06 -24.98
CA ASP A 254 -23.75 -22.59 -26.37
C ASP A 254 -22.36 -22.52 -27.07
N ILE A 255 -21.97 -23.59 -27.78
CA ILE A 255 -20.89 -23.63 -28.78
C ILE A 255 -21.50 -23.68 -30.18
#